data_AF-A0A2E9JX69-F1
#
_entry.id   AF-A0A2E9JX69-F1
#
_cell.length_a   1.000
_cell.length_b   1.000
_cell.length_c   1.000
_cell.angle_alpha   90.00
_cell.angle_beta   90.00
_cell.angle_gamma   90.00
#
_symmetry.space_group_name_H-M   'P 1'
#
loop_
_entity.id
_entity.type
_entity.pdbx_description
1 polymer ?
#
loop_
_entity_poly.entity_id
_entity_poly.type
_entity_poly.pdbx_seq_one_letter_code
_entity_poly.pdbx_strand_id
1 'polypeptide(L)'
;MPYEAYIGYLKDEDHETKPEIVSGEPLVLEVRDLDTFERLVVRAIVAESPNALDDGDELWVLDWIESKLEKPWSIQVLEELDEDAAETARSDVNEEDRQAQGKESMKYGNKRRAGSQLPDMMGQEEARKFYQNVAKKRQK
;
A
#
# COMPACT_ATOMS: atom_id res chain seq x y z
N MET A 1 -25.49 5.25 9.54
CA MET A 1 -25.33 5.53 8.10
C MET A 1 -24.89 4.25 7.39
N PRO A 2 -25.30 3.96 6.15
CA PRO A 2 -24.91 2.72 5.49
C PRO A 2 -23.49 2.84 4.89
N TYR A 3 -22.62 1.91 5.25
CA TYR A 3 -21.25 1.82 4.75
C TYR A 3 -21.09 0.66 3.76
N GLU A 4 -20.05 0.70 2.95
CA GLU A 4 -19.68 -0.36 2.01
C GLU A 4 -18.19 -0.72 2.17
N ALA A 5 -17.86 -2.01 2.24
CA ALA A 5 -16.49 -2.49 2.34
C ALA A 5 -16.24 -3.69 1.44
N TYR A 6 -14.99 -3.84 0.99
CA TYR A 6 -14.57 -5.02 0.22
C TYR A 6 -14.24 -6.21 1.14
N ILE A 7 -14.64 -7.41 0.74
CA ILE A 7 -14.47 -8.63 1.52
C ILE A 7 -13.01 -8.92 1.87
N GLY A 8 -12.06 -8.49 1.01
CA GLY A 8 -10.63 -8.66 1.27
C GLY A 8 -10.10 -7.87 2.48
N TYR A 9 -10.85 -6.91 3.02
CA TYR A 9 -10.50 -6.26 4.29
C TYR A 9 -10.96 -7.05 5.51
N LEU A 10 -12.01 -7.86 5.35
CA LEU A 10 -12.70 -8.58 6.42
C LEU A 10 -12.29 -10.06 6.49
N LYS A 11 -11.83 -10.62 5.38
CA LYS A 11 -11.36 -11.99 5.26
C LYS A 11 -9.87 -12.06 4.97
N ASP A 12 -9.24 -13.14 5.41
CA ASP A 12 -7.85 -13.44 5.10
C ASP A 12 -7.68 -14.10 3.72
N GLU A 13 -6.43 -14.47 3.39
CA GLU A 13 -6.08 -15.13 2.13
C GLU A 13 -6.76 -16.50 1.97
N ASP A 14 -7.11 -17.16 3.09
CA ASP A 14 -7.81 -18.44 3.14
C ASP A 14 -9.34 -18.27 3.08
N HIS A 15 -9.83 -17.04 2.91
CA HIS A 15 -11.25 -16.67 2.92
C HIS A 15 -11.96 -16.94 4.25
N GLU A 16 -11.20 -17.07 5.33
CA GLU A 16 -11.73 -17.12 6.69
C GLU A 16 -11.93 -15.70 7.21
N THR A 17 -12.91 -15.54 8.11
CA THR A 17 -13.19 -14.25 8.72
C THR A 17 -12.07 -13.92 9.68
N LYS A 18 -11.54 -12.69 9.58
CA LYS A 18 -10.40 -12.25 10.39
C LYS A 18 -10.63 -12.47 11.88
N PRO A 19 -9.60 -12.88 12.63
CA PRO A 19 -9.74 -13.21 14.04
C PRO A 19 -10.26 -12.02 14.86
N GLU A 20 -9.90 -10.79 14.50
CA GLU A 20 -10.38 -9.55 15.15
C GLU A 20 -11.91 -9.40 15.04
N ILE A 21 -12.51 -9.81 13.92
CA ILE A 21 -13.96 -9.77 13.71
C ILE A 21 -14.64 -10.85 14.54
N VAL A 22 -14.03 -12.04 14.62
CA VAL A 22 -14.57 -13.16 15.41
C VAL A 22 -14.50 -12.87 16.91
N SER A 23 -13.44 -12.22 17.38
CA SER A 23 -13.26 -11.83 18.78
C SER A 23 -14.04 -10.56 19.16
N GLY A 24 -14.55 -9.81 18.18
CA GLY A 24 -15.20 -8.51 18.40
C GLY A 24 -14.20 -7.41 18.79
N GLU A 25 -12.94 -7.55 18.37
CA GLU A 25 -11.90 -6.56 18.57
C GLU A 25 -11.97 -5.45 17.51
N PRO A 26 -11.55 -4.22 17.85
CA PRO A 26 -11.51 -3.12 16.89
C PRO A 26 -10.44 -3.38 15.83
N LEU A 27 -10.78 -3.18 14.57
CA LEU A 27 -9.84 -3.27 13.46
C LEU A 27 -9.91 -2.02 12.58
N VAL A 28 -8.81 -1.75 11.87
CA VAL A 28 -8.75 -0.65 10.92
C VAL A 28 -9.10 -1.17 9.53
N LEU A 29 -10.16 -0.63 8.93
CA LEU A 29 -10.55 -0.96 7.57
C LEU A 29 -10.88 0.28 6.75
N GLU A 30 -10.80 0.13 5.43
CA GLU A 30 -11.30 1.13 4.50
C GLU A 30 -12.77 0.83 4.20
N VAL A 31 -13.62 1.82 4.45
CA VAL A 31 -15.04 1.81 4.11
C VAL A 31 -15.33 2.92 3.12
N ARG A 32 -16.41 2.73 2.37
CA ARG A 32 -17.02 3.77 1.56
C ARG A 32 -18.34 4.19 2.21
N ASP A 33 -18.48 5.48 2.42
CA ASP A 33 -19.75 6.06 2.85
C ASP A 33 -20.71 6.09 1.64
N LEU A 34 -21.90 5.53 1.77
CA LEU A 34 -22.87 5.48 0.66
C LEU A 34 -23.72 6.75 0.51
N ASP A 35 -23.69 7.64 1.50
CA ASP A 35 -24.35 8.94 1.47
C ASP A 35 -23.45 10.00 0.82
N THR A 36 -22.15 10.03 1.17
CA THR A 36 -21.17 11.01 0.62
C THR A 36 -20.37 10.48 -0.56
N PHE A 37 -20.32 9.15 -0.74
CA PHE A 37 -19.45 8.44 -1.69
C PHE A 37 -17.94 8.57 -1.42
N GLU A 38 -17.55 9.13 -0.28
CA GLU A 38 -16.16 9.26 0.13
C GLU A 38 -15.60 7.94 0.67
N ARG A 39 -14.29 7.76 0.53
CA ARG A 39 -13.56 6.63 1.10
C ARG A 39 -12.95 7.08 2.42
N LEU A 40 -13.27 6.36 3.48
CA LEU A 40 -12.86 6.66 4.84
C LEU A 40 -12.09 5.46 5.39
N VAL A 41 -11.00 5.72 6.09
CA VAL A 41 -10.31 4.68 6.87
C VAL A 41 -10.80 4.82 8.29
N VAL A 42 -11.39 3.76 8.82
CA VAL A 42 -12.03 3.79 10.14
C VAL A 42 -11.48 2.69 11.01
N ARG A 43 -11.31 3.00 12.29
CA ARG A 43 -11.18 1.98 13.33
C ARG A 43 -12.57 1.63 13.81
N ALA A 44 -12.99 0.40 13.56
CA ALA A 44 -14.35 -0.04 13.83
C ALA A 44 -14.39 -1.48 14.36
N ILE A 45 -15.47 -1.80 15.08
CA ILE A 45 -15.83 -3.18 15.40
C ILE A 45 -16.82 -3.64 14.33
N VAL A 46 -16.59 -4.81 13.76
CA VAL A 46 -17.42 -5.39 12.71
C VAL A 46 -17.97 -6.73 13.18
N ALA A 47 -19.21 -7.02 12.83
CA ALA A 47 -19.81 -8.34 13.08
C ALA A 47 -20.62 -8.82 11.87
N GLU A 48 -20.53 -10.12 11.56
CA GLU A 48 -21.18 -10.71 10.38
C GLU A 48 -22.71 -10.61 10.40
N SER A 49 -23.28 -10.58 11.60
CA SER A 49 -24.71 -10.46 11.78
C SER A 49 -25.10 -8.97 11.78
N PRO A 50 -26.15 -8.58 11.02
CA PRO A 50 -26.59 -7.18 10.93
C PRO A 50 -27.09 -6.59 12.26
N ASN A 51 -27.45 -7.44 13.23
CA ASN A 51 -27.96 -7.03 14.55
C ASN A 51 -27.07 -7.50 15.70
N ALA A 52 -25.78 -7.77 15.44
CA ALA A 52 -24.85 -8.20 16.49
C ALA A 52 -24.32 -7.04 17.34
N LEU A 53 -24.39 -5.80 16.83
CA LEU A 53 -23.91 -4.60 17.51
C LEU A 53 -25.10 -3.71 17.86
N ASP A 54 -25.26 -3.35 19.14
CA ASP A 54 -26.43 -2.61 19.65
C ASP A 54 -26.56 -1.19 19.03
N ASP A 55 -25.42 -0.55 18.75
CA ASP A 55 -25.32 0.75 18.06
C ASP A 55 -24.62 0.60 16.69
N GLY A 56 -24.76 -0.57 16.07
CA GLY A 56 -24.15 -0.88 14.78
C GLY A 56 -24.90 -0.25 13.62
N ASP A 57 -24.13 0.35 12.71
CA ASP A 57 -24.58 0.76 11.39
C ASP A 57 -24.53 -0.42 10.39
N GLU A 58 -25.28 -0.31 9.28
CA GLU A 58 -25.26 -1.31 8.22
C GLU A 58 -23.96 -1.26 7.41
N LEU A 59 -23.31 -2.42 7.24
CA LEU A 59 -22.13 -2.59 6.39
C LEU A 59 -22.44 -3.52 5.21
N TRP A 60 -22.46 -2.96 4.01
CA TRP A 60 -22.58 -3.72 2.77
C TRP A 60 -21.22 -4.28 2.36
N VAL A 61 -21.10 -5.60 2.37
CA VAL A 61 -19.86 -6.26 1.96
C VAL A 61 -19.93 -6.63 0.48
N LEU A 62 -18.92 -6.21 -0.28
CA LEU A 62 -18.68 -6.61 -1.66
C LEU A 62 -17.77 -7.84 -1.67
N ASP A 63 -18.20 -8.91 -2.33
CA ASP A 63 -17.43 -10.14 -2.49
C ASP A 63 -16.24 -9.95 -3.46
N TRP A 64 -15.50 -11.05 -3.70
CA TRP A 64 -14.30 -11.03 -4.53
C TRP A 64 -14.55 -10.63 -6.00
N ILE A 65 -15.80 -10.70 -6.48
CA ILE A 65 -16.23 -10.30 -7.83
C ILE A 65 -17.01 -8.97 -7.82
N GLU A 66 -16.91 -8.20 -6.73
CA GLU A 66 -17.59 -6.92 -6.51
C GLU A 66 -19.13 -7.02 -6.47
N SER A 67 -19.66 -8.19 -6.14
CA SER A 67 -21.09 -8.39 -5.89
C SER A 67 -21.43 -8.19 -4.42
N LYS A 68 -22.53 -7.51 -4.12
CA LYS A 68 -23.02 -7.35 -2.75
C LYS A 68 -23.45 -8.70 -2.17
N LEU A 69 -23.10 -8.97 -0.91
CA LEU A 69 -23.65 -10.10 -0.17
C LEU A 69 -25.16 -9.93 0.04
N GLU A 70 -25.87 -11.05 0.18
CA GLU A 70 -27.33 -11.06 0.38
C GLU A 70 -27.77 -10.36 1.67
N LYS A 71 -26.90 -10.34 2.68
CA LYS A 71 -27.17 -9.75 3.99
C LYS A 71 -26.06 -8.77 4.37
N PRO A 72 -26.41 -7.57 4.85
CA PRO A 72 -25.41 -6.66 5.38
C PRO A 72 -24.84 -7.20 6.69
N TRP A 73 -23.61 -6.81 6.97
CA TRP A 73 -22.95 -6.97 8.25
C TRP A 73 -23.27 -5.75 9.13
N SER A 74 -22.87 -5.77 10.39
CA SER A 74 -22.93 -4.58 11.25
C SER A 74 -21.53 -4.01 11.48
N ILE A 75 -21.43 -2.69 11.52
CA ILE A 75 -20.21 -1.95 11.81
C ILE A 75 -20.46 -0.90 12.88
N GLN A 76 -19.59 -0.83 13.87
CA GLN A 76 -19.58 0.24 14.86
C GLN A 76 -18.27 1.03 14.69
N VAL A 77 -18.37 2.22 14.11
CA VAL A 77 -17.23 3.12 13.93
C VAL A 77 -16.85 3.72 15.28
N LEU A 78 -15.61 3.49 15.71
CA LEU A 78 -15.06 4.07 16.94
C LEU A 78 -14.30 5.37 16.65
N GLU A 79 -13.57 5.41 15.54
CA GLU A 79 -12.73 6.54 15.15
C GLU A 79 -12.52 6.58 13.63
N GLU A 80 -12.61 7.76 13.05
CA GLU A 80 -12.23 8.05 11.67
C GLU A 80 -10.74 8.45 11.63
N LEU A 81 -9.96 7.82 10.76
CA LEU A 81 -8.54 8.07 10.59
C LEU A 81 -8.31 8.86 9.29
N ASP A 82 -7.66 10.01 9.41
CA ASP A 82 -7.28 10.85 8.26
C ASP A 82 -6.23 10.13 7.39
N GLU A 83 -6.05 10.57 6.13
CA GLU A 83 -5.10 9.99 5.15
C GLU A 83 -3.68 9.77 5.73
N ASP A 84 -3.17 10.74 6.50
CA ASP A 84 -1.85 10.66 7.15
C ASP A 84 -1.79 9.57 8.25
N ALA A 85 -2.90 9.36 8.96
CA ALA A 85 -3.02 8.33 9.99
C ALA A 85 -3.23 6.93 9.37
N ALA A 86 -3.93 6.85 8.25
CA ALA A 86 -4.14 5.63 7.49
C ALA A 86 -2.84 5.06 6.91
N GLU A 87 -1.94 5.89 6.37
CA GLU A 87 -0.61 5.43 5.94
C GLU A 87 0.22 4.86 7.10
N THR A 88 0.12 5.48 8.28
CA THR A 88 0.85 5.05 9.47
C THR A 88 0.26 3.75 10.05
N ALA A 89 -1.06 3.57 10.02
CA ALA A 89 -1.73 2.35 10.48
C ALA A 89 -1.51 1.16 9.53
N ARG A 90 -1.29 1.41 8.23
CA ARG A 90 -0.90 0.39 7.23
C ARG A 90 0.55 -0.05 7.37
N SER A 91 1.40 0.69 8.06
CA SER A 91 2.80 0.35 8.21
C SER A 91 3.04 -0.61 9.38
N ASP A 92 2.66 -1.88 9.19
CA ASP A 92 3.38 -3.02 9.77
C ASP A 92 4.74 -3.25 9.05
N VAL A 93 5.17 -2.31 8.20
CA VAL A 93 6.54 -2.24 7.67
C VAL A 93 7.44 -1.80 8.80
N ASN A 94 8.01 -2.77 9.50
CA ASN A 94 9.08 -2.55 10.46
C ASN A 94 10.24 -1.81 9.76
N GLU A 95 10.98 -0.95 10.47
CA GLU A 95 12.11 -0.17 9.93
C GLU A 95 13.11 -1.06 9.16
N GLU A 96 13.19 -2.34 9.54
CA GLU A 96 14.00 -3.37 8.90
C GLU A 96 13.56 -3.70 7.45
N ASP A 97 12.27 -3.73 7.14
CA ASP A 97 11.75 -4.06 5.80
C ASP A 97 11.95 -2.90 4.82
N ARG A 98 11.81 -1.66 5.30
CA ARG A 98 12.14 -0.46 4.52
C ARG A 98 13.64 -0.43 4.18
N GLN A 99 14.50 -0.87 5.10
CA GLN A 99 15.94 -1.04 4.83
C GLN A 99 16.25 -2.20 3.89
N ALA A 100 15.48 -3.30 3.92
CA ALA A 100 15.63 -4.42 3.00
C ALA A 100 15.29 -4.02 1.55
N GLN A 101 14.19 -3.29 1.34
CA GLN A 101 13.82 -2.74 0.03
C GLN A 101 14.84 -1.69 -0.47
N GLY A 102 15.40 -0.89 0.42
CA GLY A 102 16.50 0.03 0.12
C GLY A 102 17.79 -0.69 -0.31
N LYS A 103 18.13 -1.82 0.32
CA LYS A 103 19.30 -2.63 -0.06
C LYS A 103 19.08 -3.41 -1.35
N GLU A 104 17.87 -3.89 -1.60
CA GLU A 104 17.52 -4.64 -2.82
C GLU A 104 17.43 -3.73 -4.05
N SER A 105 16.88 -2.53 -3.90
CA SER A 105 16.94 -1.49 -4.93
C SER A 105 18.37 -1.02 -5.23
N MET A 106 19.29 -1.07 -4.27
CA MET A 106 20.74 -0.85 -4.50
C MET A 106 21.43 -2.04 -5.19
N LYS A 107 20.90 -3.26 -5.05
CA LYS A 107 21.44 -4.49 -5.66
C LYS A 107 21.12 -4.57 -7.15
N TYR A 108 19.94 -4.12 -7.57
CA TYR A 108 19.51 -4.08 -8.98
C TYR A 108 19.49 -2.66 -9.59
N GLY A 109 19.69 -1.63 -8.76
CA GLY A 109 19.96 -0.25 -9.11
C GLY A 109 21.32 -0.13 -9.79
N ASN A 110 21.31 -0.49 -11.06
CA ASN A 110 22.43 -0.44 -11.98
C ASN A 110 23.27 0.83 -11.75
N LYS A 111 24.59 0.65 -11.62
CA LYS A 111 25.66 1.66 -11.67
C LYS A 111 25.69 2.39 -13.03
N ARG A 112 24.59 3.03 -13.43
CA ARG A 112 24.45 3.70 -14.72
C ARG A 112 23.66 4.99 -14.57
N ARG A 113 24.31 5.99 -13.98
CA ARG A 113 24.40 7.38 -14.49
C ARG A 113 25.10 8.27 -13.47
N ALA A 114 26.42 8.15 -13.40
CA ALA A 114 27.27 9.29 -13.10
C ALA A 114 28.14 9.52 -14.34
N GLY A 115 27.79 10.55 -15.12
CA GLY A 115 28.61 11.24 -16.12
C GLY A 115 29.60 10.44 -17.00
N SER A 116 29.33 10.49 -18.31
CA SER A 116 30.26 10.26 -19.44
C SER A 116 30.43 8.83 -19.95
N GLN A 117 30.03 8.65 -21.21
CA GLN A 117 30.28 7.47 -22.03
C GLN A 117 31.78 7.35 -22.33
N LEU A 118 32.40 6.27 -21.84
CA LEU A 118 33.57 5.67 -22.46
C LEU A 118 33.18 4.24 -22.86
N PRO A 119 33.40 3.82 -24.11
CA PRO A 119 33.20 2.42 -24.50
C PRO A 119 34.29 1.56 -23.84
N ASP A 120 33.89 0.51 -23.12
CA ASP A 120 34.73 -0.46 -22.39
C ASP A 120 35.73 -1.25 -23.26
N MET A 121 35.92 -0.88 -24.53
CA MET A 121 36.65 -1.67 -25.53
C MET A 121 37.91 -0.98 -26.07
N MET A 122 38.36 0.13 -25.47
CA MET A 122 39.64 0.78 -25.84
C MET A 122 40.75 0.41 -24.87
N GLY A 123 41.86 -0.10 -25.39
CA GLY A 123 43.08 -0.31 -24.60
C GLY A 123 43.57 1.00 -23.98
N GLN A 124 44.30 0.92 -22.86
CA GLN A 124 44.74 2.09 -22.07
C GLN A 124 45.45 3.19 -22.89
N GLU A 125 46.06 2.83 -24.02
CA GLU A 125 46.73 3.78 -24.92
C GLU A 125 45.77 4.58 -25.81
N GLU A 126 44.62 4.00 -26.18
CA GLU A 126 43.61 4.67 -27.04
C GLU A 126 42.77 5.66 -26.23
N ALA A 127 42.47 5.34 -24.96
CA ALA A 127 41.83 6.25 -24.03
C ALA A 127 42.66 7.53 -23.80
N ARG A 128 43.99 7.41 -23.67
CA ARG A 128 44.88 8.58 -23.54
C ARG A 128 44.85 9.49 -24.77
N LYS A 129 44.83 8.91 -25.98
CA LYS A 129 44.72 9.68 -27.22
C LYS A 129 43.36 10.38 -27.36
N PHE A 130 42.27 9.74 -26.93
CA PHE A 130 40.94 10.36 -26.92
C PHE A 130 40.92 11.63 -26.05
N TYR A 131 41.43 11.56 -24.81
CA TYR A 131 41.44 12.72 -23.91
C TYR A 131 42.34 13.86 -24.39
N GLN A 132 43.50 13.56 -24.99
CA GLN A 132 44.37 14.59 -25.59
C GLN A 132 43.69 15.33 -26.75
N ASN A 133 42.94 14.61 -27.60
CA ASN A 133 42.25 15.21 -28.74
C ASN A 133 41.03 16.04 -28.31
N VAL A 134 40.29 15.60 -27.30
CA VAL A 134 39.14 16.35 -26.74
C VAL A 134 39.62 17.64 -26.06
N ALA A 135 40.73 17.60 -25.32
CA ALA A 135 41.31 18.78 -24.68
C ALA A 135 41.78 19.83 -25.70
N LYS A 136 42.42 19.40 -26.80
CA LYS A 136 42.83 20.30 -27.89
C LYS A 136 41.66 20.96 -28.63
N LYS A 137 40.51 20.29 -28.71
CA LYS A 137 39.31 20.82 -29.40
C LYS A 137 38.56 21.88 -28.60
N ARG A 138 38.80 21.97 -27.29
CA ARG A 138 38.16 22.95 -26.38
C ARG A 138 38.96 24.25 -26.19
N GLN A 139 40.20 24.31 -26.67
CA GLN A 139 41.07 25.50 -26.59
C GLN A 139 41.18 26.26 -27.93
N LYS A 140 40.33 25.95 -28.91
CA LYS A 140 40.24 26.67 -30.18
C LYS A 140 38.88 27.33 -30.34
#